data_AF-A0A258F072-F1
#
_entry.id   AF-A0A258F072-F1
#
_cell.length_a   1.000
_cell.length_b   1.000
_cell.length_c   1.000
_cell.angle_alpha   90.00
_cell.angle_beta   90.00
_cell.angle_gamma   90.00
#
_symmetry.space_group_name_H-M   'P 1'
#
loop_
_entity.id
_entity.type
_entity.pdbx_description
1 polymer ?
#
loop_
_entity_poly.entity_id
_entity_poly.type
_entity_poly.pdbx_seq_one_letter_code
_entity_poly.pdbx_strand_id
1 'polypeptide(L)'
;MTLRRATGLAEDPAAFTSFSALERGVPATWARALETQGLTRADIRSIIPDRTLDRRIAKGEPLRMEEADGLARLLRVVKAARDLFQNDANADMFLRSPNPALGERIPIEMARTDIGAREVETIIGRIGHGVY
;
A
#
# COMPACT_ATOMS: atom_id res chain seq x y z
N MET A 1 -20.61 21.65 -5.88
CA MET A 1 -20.63 20.38 -5.13
C MET A 1 -19.18 20.01 -4.85
N THR A 2 -18.67 20.45 -3.70
CA THR A 2 -17.24 20.57 -3.42
C THR A 2 -16.65 19.20 -3.09
N LEU A 3 -15.75 18.72 -3.95
CA LEU A 3 -14.81 17.64 -3.64
C LEU A 3 -14.07 18.02 -2.35
N ARG A 4 -14.49 17.45 -1.21
CA ARG A 4 -13.73 17.46 0.03
C ARG A 4 -12.44 16.68 -0.26
N ARG A 5 -11.41 17.44 -0.63
CA ARG A 5 -10.10 17.00 -1.08
C ARG A 5 -9.53 15.93 -0.15
N ALA A 6 -8.64 15.11 -0.69
CA ALA A 6 -7.77 14.17 0.02
C ALA A 6 -6.90 14.79 1.14
N THR A 7 -7.17 16.03 1.57
CA THR A 7 -6.51 16.77 2.66
C THR A 7 -6.46 15.98 3.97
N GLY A 8 -7.44 15.13 4.25
CA GLY A 8 -7.50 14.40 5.51
C GLY A 8 -6.35 13.43 5.77
N LEU A 9 -5.72 12.83 4.74
CA LEU A 9 -4.55 11.98 4.96
C LEU A 9 -3.33 12.80 5.45
N ALA A 10 -3.24 14.08 5.07
CA ALA A 10 -2.22 14.97 5.60
C ALA A 10 -2.50 15.36 7.07
N GLU A 11 -3.76 15.31 7.49
CA GLU A 11 -4.20 15.58 8.87
C GLU A 11 -4.02 14.36 9.78
N ASP A 12 -4.11 13.13 9.23
CA ASP A 12 -3.81 11.87 9.94
C ASP A 12 -2.78 11.04 9.14
N PRO A 13 -1.47 11.33 9.25
CA PRO A 13 -0.43 10.56 8.57
C PRO A 13 -0.36 9.10 9.05
N ALA A 14 -1.00 8.77 10.17
CA ALA A 14 -1.02 7.43 10.75
C ALA A 14 -2.21 6.57 10.28
N ALA A 15 -3.05 7.10 9.38
CA ALA A 15 -4.27 6.47 8.89
C ALA A 15 -4.09 5.01 8.41
N PHE A 16 -2.96 4.74 7.76
CA PHE A 16 -2.61 3.42 7.21
C PHE A 16 -1.40 2.79 7.91
N THR A 17 -1.02 3.27 9.10
CA THR A 17 0.17 2.76 9.82
C THR A 17 -0.13 2.36 11.26
N SER A 18 -1.35 2.55 11.76
CA SER A 18 -1.72 2.12 13.11
C SER A 18 -3.07 1.40 13.16
N PHE A 19 -3.15 0.36 13.98
CA PHE A 19 -4.40 -0.38 14.21
C PHE A 19 -5.53 0.54 14.71
N SER A 20 -5.22 1.43 15.65
CA SER A 20 -6.20 2.37 16.19
C SER A 20 -6.78 3.30 15.14
N ALA A 21 -6.00 3.68 14.12
CA ALA A 21 -6.50 4.50 13.02
C ALA A 21 -7.42 3.71 12.08
N LEU A 22 -7.07 2.45 11.79
CA LEU A 22 -7.93 1.56 11.01
C LEU A 22 -9.26 1.29 11.74
N GLU A 23 -9.21 1.08 13.06
CA GLU A 23 -10.39 0.82 13.91
C GLU A 23 -11.34 2.02 13.97
N ARG A 24 -10.82 3.26 14.01
CA ARG A 24 -11.63 4.48 13.91
C ARG A 24 -12.31 4.66 12.56
N GLY A 25 -11.87 3.91 11.54
CA GLY A 25 -12.38 3.96 10.18
C GLY A 25 -11.61 4.97 9.32
N VAL A 26 -11.27 4.53 8.11
CA VAL A 26 -10.54 5.34 7.13
C VAL A 26 -11.49 5.79 6.02
N PRO A 27 -11.63 7.10 5.73
CA PRO A 27 -12.45 7.57 4.62
C PRO A 27 -12.02 6.94 3.28
N ALA A 28 -12.97 6.44 2.49
CA ALA A 28 -12.66 5.81 1.20
C ALA A 28 -11.92 6.74 0.21
N THR A 29 -12.11 8.06 0.33
CA THR A 29 -11.39 9.05 -0.46
C THR A 29 -9.88 9.01 -0.27
N TRP A 30 -9.39 8.53 0.88
CA TRP A 30 -7.95 8.49 1.18
C TRP A 30 -7.24 7.36 0.44
N ALA A 31 -7.94 6.32 -0.01
CA ALA A 31 -7.32 5.24 -0.79
C ALA A 31 -6.66 5.77 -2.07
N ARG A 32 -7.30 6.71 -2.77
CA ARG A 32 -6.74 7.36 -3.97
C ARG A 32 -5.50 8.21 -3.66
N ALA A 33 -5.39 8.75 -2.44
CA ALA A 33 -4.24 9.56 -2.03
C ALA A 33 -2.95 8.72 -1.93
N LEU A 34 -3.08 7.40 -1.74
CA LEU A 34 -1.95 6.47 -1.74
C LEU A 34 -1.23 6.39 -3.09
N GLU A 35 -1.85 6.88 -4.18
CA GLU A 35 -1.17 7.03 -5.47
C GLU A 35 0.07 7.93 -5.35
N THR A 36 -0.01 8.97 -4.53
CA THR A 36 1.13 9.86 -4.25
C THR A 36 2.20 9.22 -3.35
N GLN A 37 1.88 8.09 -2.72
CA GLN A 37 2.74 7.35 -1.81
C GLN A 37 3.37 6.11 -2.48
N GLY A 38 3.21 5.96 -3.80
CA GLY A 38 3.85 4.91 -4.60
C GLY A 38 2.98 3.69 -4.91
N LEU A 39 1.73 3.64 -4.43
CA LEU A 39 0.78 2.64 -4.91
C LEU A 39 0.25 3.03 -6.28
N THR A 40 0.17 2.10 -7.21
CA THR A 40 -0.55 2.35 -8.47
C THR A 40 -2.04 2.13 -8.29
N ARG A 41 -2.81 2.58 -9.28
CA ARG A 41 -4.23 2.23 -9.40
C ARG A 41 -4.46 0.72 -9.42
N ALA A 42 -3.56 -0.03 -10.05
CA ALA A 42 -3.64 -1.50 -10.08
C ALA A 42 -3.44 -2.12 -8.69
N ASP A 43 -2.52 -1.55 -7.90
CA ASP A 43 -2.26 -1.99 -6.52
C ASP A 43 -3.50 -1.75 -5.64
N ILE A 44 -4.10 -0.55 -5.71
CA ILE A 44 -5.35 -0.23 -4.99
C ILE A 44 -6.50 -1.13 -5.45
N ARG A 45 -6.64 -1.33 -6.78
CA ARG A 45 -7.69 -2.18 -7.38
C ARG A 45 -7.59 -3.64 -6.93
N SER A 46 -6.38 -4.11 -6.63
CA SER A 46 -6.17 -5.47 -6.13
C SER A 46 -6.75 -5.71 -4.73
N ILE A 47 -6.95 -4.64 -3.95
CA ILE A 47 -7.59 -4.68 -2.63
C ILE A 47 -9.07 -4.30 -2.72
N ILE A 48 -9.38 -3.23 -3.47
CA ILE A 48 -10.73 -2.69 -3.58
C ILE A 48 -11.07 -2.45 -5.06
N PRO A 49 -12.05 -3.15 -5.64
CA PRO A 49 -12.47 -2.90 -7.01
C PRO A 49 -12.89 -1.43 -7.22
N ASP A 50 -12.51 -0.82 -8.35
CA ASP A 50 -12.78 0.60 -8.63
C ASP A 50 -14.25 0.98 -8.44
N ARG A 51 -15.18 0.16 -8.97
CA ARG A 51 -16.63 0.38 -8.81
C ARG A 51 -17.05 0.44 -7.34
N THR A 52 -16.47 -0.41 -6.49
CA THR A 52 -16.77 -0.44 -5.06
C THR A 52 -16.19 0.78 -4.36
N LEU A 53 -14.95 1.15 -4.69
CA LEU A 53 -14.28 2.33 -4.16
C LEU A 53 -15.04 3.61 -4.52
N ASP A 54 -15.40 3.79 -5.80
CA ASP A 54 -16.11 4.96 -6.30
C ASP A 54 -17.51 5.07 -5.66
N ARG A 55 -18.22 3.94 -5.50
CA ARG A 55 -19.50 3.91 -4.78
C ARG A 55 -19.35 4.37 -3.33
N ARG A 56 -18.33 3.91 -2.60
CA ARG A 56 -18.10 4.32 -1.21
C ARG A 56 -17.76 5.80 -1.11
N ILE A 57 -16.92 6.29 -2.00
CA ILE A 57 -16.59 7.72 -2.11
C ILE A 57 -17.87 8.55 -2.33
N ALA A 58 -18.71 8.14 -3.28
CA ALA A 58 -19.96 8.85 -3.57
C ALA A 58 -20.94 8.87 -2.38
N LYS A 59 -20.93 7.82 -1.55
CA LYS A 59 -21.78 7.71 -0.35
C LYS A 59 -21.15 8.29 0.92
N GLY A 60 -19.89 8.69 0.89
CA GLY A 60 -19.15 9.11 2.08
C GLY A 60 -18.91 7.98 3.09
N GLU A 61 -18.92 6.73 2.64
CA GLU A 61 -18.68 5.56 3.49
C GLU A 61 -17.17 5.35 3.76
N PRO A 62 -16.77 4.89 4.95
CA PRO A 62 -15.39 4.49 5.21
C PRO A 62 -15.04 3.19 4.47
N LEU A 63 -13.75 2.92 4.33
CA LEU A 63 -13.22 1.62 3.96
C LEU A 63 -13.64 0.56 4.96
N ARG A 64 -13.80 -0.68 4.50
CA ARG A 64 -13.86 -1.81 5.43
C ARG A 64 -12.50 -2.01 6.10
N MET A 65 -12.51 -2.58 7.30
CA MET A 65 -11.27 -2.87 8.04
C MET A 65 -10.28 -3.69 7.20
N GLU A 66 -10.75 -4.74 6.52
CA GLU A 66 -9.95 -5.61 5.65
C GLU A 66 -9.33 -4.84 4.47
N GLU A 67 -10.08 -3.90 3.90
CA GLU A 67 -9.63 -3.08 2.77
C GLU A 67 -8.56 -2.07 3.23
N ALA A 68 -8.77 -1.46 4.38
CA ALA A 68 -7.84 -0.50 4.95
C ALA A 68 -6.54 -1.20 5.42
N ASP A 69 -6.65 -2.40 6.02
CA ASP A 69 -5.50 -3.26 6.36
C ASP A 69 -4.72 -3.70 5.12
N GLY A 70 -5.43 -4.13 4.06
CA GLY A 70 -4.79 -4.52 2.79
C GLY A 70 -4.00 -3.37 2.15
N LEU A 71 -4.57 -2.16 2.12
CA LEU A 71 -3.88 -0.97 1.63
C LEU A 71 -2.69 -0.57 2.51
N ALA A 72 -2.84 -0.66 3.84
CA ALA A 72 -1.76 -0.41 4.80
C ALA A 72 -0.58 -1.38 4.57
N ARG A 73 -0.88 -2.65 4.33
CA ARG A 73 0.13 -3.68 4.03
C ARG A 73 0.90 -3.38 2.74
N LEU A 74 0.20 -3.05 1.65
CA LEU A 74 0.88 -2.68 0.39
C LEU A 74 1.74 -1.42 0.58
N LEU A 75 1.22 -0.40 1.26
CA LEU A 75 1.94 0.84 1.55
C LEU A 75 3.21 0.59 2.37
N ARG A 76 3.16 -0.31 3.35
CA ARG A 76 4.32 -0.69 4.18
C ARG A 76 5.43 -1.32 3.35
N VAL A 77 5.09 -2.23 2.44
CA VAL A 77 6.06 -2.86 1.52
C VAL A 77 6.67 -1.82 0.57
N VAL A 78 5.87 -0.90 0.03
CA VAL A 78 6.36 0.20 -0.81
C VAL A 78 7.36 1.08 -0.05
N LYS A 79 7.01 1.48 1.18
CA LYS A 79 7.90 2.29 2.03
C LYS A 79 9.20 1.56 2.34
N ALA A 80 9.13 0.28 2.72
CA ALA A 80 10.32 -0.52 3.00
C ALA A 80 11.28 -0.61 1.79
N ALA A 81 10.73 -0.77 0.57
CA ALA A 81 11.55 -0.77 -0.64
C ALA A 81 12.16 0.61 -0.93
N ARG A 82 11.39 1.69 -0.75
CA ARG A 82 11.91 3.06 -0.92
C ARG A 82 13.00 3.39 0.09
N ASP A 83 12.83 2.96 1.33
CA ASP A 83 13.84 3.13 2.39
C ASP A 83 15.12 2.36 2.09
N LEU A 84 15.01 1.16 1.50
CA LEU A 84 16.16 0.37 1.06
C LEU A 84 16.93 1.05 -0.09
N PHE A 85 16.22 1.44 -1.15
CA PHE A 85 16.86 1.90 -2.38
C PHE A 85 17.18 3.40 -2.40
N GLN A 86 16.54 4.21 -1.54
CA GLN A 86 16.63 5.68 -1.53
C GLN A 86 16.40 6.31 -2.91
N ASN A 87 15.67 5.61 -3.77
CA ASN A 87 15.40 5.96 -5.15
C ASN A 87 14.10 5.28 -5.58
N ASP A 88 13.09 6.09 -5.93
CA ASP A 88 11.76 5.60 -6.26
C ASP A 88 11.76 4.68 -7.49
N ALA A 89 12.58 4.97 -8.51
CA ALA A 89 12.65 4.14 -9.72
C ALA A 89 13.23 2.74 -9.43
N ASN A 90 14.27 2.66 -8.60
CA ASN A 90 14.85 1.38 -8.19
C ASN A 90 13.89 0.60 -7.30
N ALA A 91 13.19 1.28 -6.37
CA ALA A 91 12.17 0.66 -5.55
C ALA A 91 11.02 0.10 -6.40
N ASP A 92 10.52 0.88 -7.36
CA ASP A 92 9.48 0.43 -8.28
C ASP A 92 9.95 -0.74 -9.15
N MET A 93 11.18 -0.68 -9.67
CA MET A 93 11.76 -1.79 -10.44
C MET A 93 11.81 -3.07 -9.61
N PHE A 94 12.29 -3.00 -8.37
CA PHE A 94 12.29 -4.14 -7.45
C PHE A 94 10.88 -4.68 -7.21
N LEU A 95 9.93 -3.80 -6.86
CA LEU A 95 8.58 -4.18 -6.47
C LEU A 95 7.75 -4.78 -7.61
N ARG A 96 8.04 -4.39 -8.85
CA ARG A 96 7.20 -4.67 -10.03
C ARG A 96 7.84 -5.65 -11.01
N SER A 97 9.01 -6.18 -10.70
CA SER A 97 9.71 -7.18 -11.52
C SER A 97 9.78 -8.54 -10.82
N PRO A 98 9.86 -9.65 -11.57
CA PRO A 98 10.22 -10.95 -11.01
C PRO A 98 11.52 -10.86 -10.20
N ASN A 99 11.50 -11.43 -8.99
CA ASN A 99 12.65 -11.43 -8.10
C ASN A 99 13.16 -12.86 -7.87
N PRO A 100 14.41 -13.18 -8.22
CA PRO A 100 14.99 -14.52 -8.02
C PRO A 100 15.00 -15.01 -6.57
N ALA A 101 15.22 -14.13 -5.59
CA ALA A 101 15.18 -14.52 -4.17
C ALA A 101 13.76 -14.82 -3.65
N LEU A 102 12.73 -14.46 -4.43
CA LEU A 102 11.33 -14.80 -4.15
C LEU A 102 10.81 -15.90 -5.08
N GLY A 103 11.70 -16.61 -5.78
CA GLY A 103 11.36 -17.67 -6.72
C GLY A 103 10.65 -17.13 -7.96
N GLU A 104 11.18 -16.06 -8.56
CA GLU A 104 10.66 -15.38 -9.75
C GLU A 104 9.27 -14.76 -9.58
N ARG A 105 8.83 -14.54 -8.33
CA ARG A 105 7.58 -13.85 -8.03
C ARG A 105 7.75 -12.35 -8.02
N ILE A 106 6.66 -11.63 -8.29
CA ILE A 106 6.61 -10.17 -8.26
C ILE A 106 6.29 -9.71 -6.82
N PRO A 107 7.17 -8.92 -6.15
CA PRO A 107 7.00 -8.58 -4.74
C PRO A 107 5.67 -7.90 -4.40
N ILE A 108 5.22 -6.93 -5.20
CA ILE A 108 3.97 -6.21 -4.89
C ILE A 108 2.72 -7.11 -5.03
N GLU A 109 2.81 -8.16 -5.84
CA GLU A 109 1.72 -9.15 -5.96
C GLU A 109 1.70 -10.10 -4.76
N MET A 110 2.87 -10.53 -4.27
CA MET A 110 2.97 -11.32 -3.03
C MET A 110 2.40 -10.56 -1.83
N ALA A 111 2.65 -9.25 -1.77
CA ALA A 111 2.19 -8.36 -0.70
C ALA A 111 0.66 -8.22 -0.59
N ARG A 112 -0.11 -8.75 -1.55
CA ARG A 112 -1.58 -8.86 -1.42
C ARG A 112 -2.00 -9.75 -0.25
N THR A 113 -1.12 -10.66 0.17
CA THR A 113 -1.32 -11.50 1.37
C THR A 113 -0.37 -11.08 2.50
N ASP A 114 -0.75 -11.32 3.76
CA ASP A 114 0.11 -11.01 4.90
C ASP A 114 1.42 -11.81 4.87
N ILE A 115 1.33 -13.11 4.58
CA ILE A 115 2.50 -14.00 4.49
C ILE A 115 3.46 -13.51 3.39
N GLY A 116 2.94 -13.23 2.19
CA GLY A 116 3.76 -12.75 1.09
C GLY A 116 4.40 -11.39 1.36
N ALA A 117 3.72 -10.47 2.06
CA ALA A 117 4.32 -9.20 2.47
C ALA A 117 5.51 -9.40 3.43
N ARG A 118 5.39 -10.31 4.41
CA ARG A 118 6.48 -10.62 5.34
C ARG A 118 7.70 -11.25 4.65
N GLU A 119 7.47 -12.10 3.64
CA GLU A 119 8.55 -12.67 2.83
C GLU A 119 9.29 -11.58 2.05
N VAL A 120 8.56 -10.66 1.43
CA VAL A 120 9.14 -9.51 0.71
C VAL A 120 9.95 -8.62 1.66
N GLU A 121 9.41 -8.29 2.83
CA GLU A 121 10.09 -7.49 3.84
C GLU A 121 11.37 -8.17 4.37
N THR A 122 11.33 -9.49 4.51
CA THR A 122 12.51 -10.28 4.90
C THR A 122 13.62 -10.16 3.86
N ILE A 123 13.27 -10.25 2.57
CA ILE A 123 14.24 -10.06 1.48
C ILE A 123 14.77 -8.62 1.45
N ILE A 124 13.91 -7.62 1.60
CA ILE A 124 14.32 -6.21 1.69
C ILE A 124 15.34 -6.02 2.82
N GLY A 125 15.06 -6.56 4.02
CA GLY A 125 15.98 -6.47 5.16
C GLY A 125 17.32 -7.15 4.90
N ARG A 126 17.31 -8.35 4.28
CA ARG A 126 18.54 -9.07 3.91
C ARG A 126 19.40 -8.28 2.93
N ILE A 127 18.79 -7.71 1.88
CA ILE A 127 19.49 -6.85 0.91
C ILE A 127 20.09 -5.63 1.62
N GLY A 128 19.33 -4.98 2.51
CA GLY A 128 19.81 -3.81 3.27
C GLY A 128 21.00 -4.10 4.19
N HIS A 129 21.14 -5.35 4.66
CA HIS A 129 22.28 -5.80 5.45
C HIS A 129 23.42 -6.40 4.61
N GLY A 130 23.31 -6.41 3.28
CA GLY A 130 24.31 -7.00 2.38
C GLY A 130 24.39 -8.53 2.45
N VAL A 131 23.32 -9.19 2.93
CA VAL A 131 23.23 -10.64 3.02
C VAL A 131 22.44 -11.16 1.82
N TYR A 132 23.12 -11.78 0.86
CA TYR A 132 22.50 -12.39 -0.31
C TYR A 132 23.22 -13.67 -0.72
#